data_AF-A0A3N1CTX3-F1
#
_entry.id   AF-A0A3N1CTX3-F1
#
_cell.length_a   1.000
_cell.length_b   1.000
_cell.length_c   1.000
_cell.angle_alpha   90.00
_cell.angle_beta   90.00
_cell.angle_gamma   90.00
#
_symmetry.space_group_name_H-M   'P 1'
#
loop_
_entity.id
_entity.type
_entity.pdbx_description
1 polymer ?
#
loop_
_entity_poly.entity_id
_entity_poly.type
_entity_poly.pdbx_seq_one_letter_code
_entity_poly.pdbx_strand_id
1 'polypeptide(L)'
;MANLRAAQKEMTRRRLLTKALELFDDKGYAATTVEDIASAAGTTKVTFYAHFASRSDLMRALIGQLNEILRRAGTADGYASRSEELVTAVRDGSREGIANWLLDSAARWPEIKPYITSALDAAVIDPDLRDLVDEWFEEVIDDIATGLDQAGRFDPDTRRVRGVLAFNQLDALARRWMRRGWDSDGDLALDVLISSWMHLLAEGADAPPLAQRWRADLGIPTLTLTDYRADF
;
A
#
# COMPACT_ATOMS: atom_id res chain seq x y z
N MET A 1 -10.99 39.82 -5.62
CA MET A 1 -11.96 39.12 -4.74
C MET A 1 -12.12 37.63 -5.03
N ALA A 2 -12.07 37.16 -6.28
CA ALA A 2 -12.14 35.73 -6.61
C ALA A 2 -11.04 34.86 -5.94
N ASN A 3 -9.81 35.38 -5.86
CA ASN A 3 -8.67 34.70 -5.25
C ASN A 3 -8.85 34.45 -3.73
N LEU A 4 -9.44 35.41 -3.00
CA LEU A 4 -9.66 35.28 -1.55
C LEU A 4 -10.72 34.21 -1.22
N ARG A 5 -11.79 34.13 -2.02
CA ARG A 5 -12.81 33.08 -1.85
C ARG A 5 -12.27 31.68 -2.16
N ALA A 6 -11.46 31.56 -3.21
CA ALA A 6 -10.80 30.31 -3.56
C ALA A 6 -9.82 29.87 -2.46
N ALA A 7 -9.00 30.80 -1.93
CA ALA A 7 -8.10 30.53 -0.82
C ALA A 7 -8.84 30.10 0.46
N GLN A 8 -9.96 30.76 0.78
CA GLN A 8 -10.79 30.39 1.93
C GLN A 8 -11.41 29.00 1.78
N LYS A 9 -11.87 28.67 0.56
CA LYS A 9 -12.39 27.34 0.22
C LYS A 9 -11.30 26.29 0.44
N GLU A 10 -10.11 26.50 -0.10
CA GLU A 10 -9.00 25.55 0.05
C GLU A 10 -8.54 25.40 1.51
N MET A 11 -8.46 26.49 2.27
CA MET A 11 -8.14 26.44 3.70
C MET A 11 -9.17 25.61 4.48
N THR A 12 -10.46 25.77 4.16
CA THR A 12 -11.53 24.99 4.80
C THR A 12 -11.43 23.51 4.45
N ARG A 13 -11.16 23.20 3.17
CA ARG A 13 -10.93 21.82 2.70
C ARG A 13 -9.77 21.15 3.45
N ARG A 14 -8.65 21.86 3.61
CA ARG A 14 -7.48 21.36 4.36
C ARG A 14 -7.80 21.10 5.82
N ARG A 15 -8.51 22.02 6.48
CA ARG A 15 -8.93 21.84 7.89
C ARG A 15 -9.81 20.60 8.07
N LEU A 16 -10.74 20.37 7.14
CA LEU A 16 -11.59 19.17 7.15
C LEU A 16 -10.77 17.88 7.03
N LEU A 17 -9.80 17.84 6.10
CA LEU A 17 -8.93 16.68 5.92
C LEU A 17 -8.06 16.41 7.16
N THR A 18 -7.37 17.45 7.67
CA THR A 18 -6.52 17.33 8.86
C THR A 18 -7.32 16.84 10.06
N LYS A 19 -8.49 17.43 10.33
CA LYS A 19 -9.30 17.04 11.49
C LYS A 19 -9.97 15.68 11.32
N ALA A 20 -10.33 15.28 10.10
CA ALA A 20 -10.81 13.94 9.85
C ALA A 20 -9.71 12.89 10.12
N LEU A 21 -8.49 13.12 9.61
CA LEU A 21 -7.36 12.22 9.84
C LEU A 21 -7.01 12.08 11.33
N GLU A 22 -6.95 13.19 12.07
CA GLU A 22 -6.76 13.17 13.52
C GLU A 22 -7.83 12.34 14.24
N LEU A 23 -9.12 12.52 13.87
CA LEU A 23 -10.23 11.78 14.48
C LEU A 23 -10.22 10.29 14.10
N PHE A 24 -9.86 9.97 12.87
CA PHE A 24 -9.74 8.58 12.42
C PHE A 24 -8.60 7.86 13.15
N ASP A 25 -7.46 8.51 13.37
CA ASP A 25 -6.33 7.95 14.12
C ASP A 25 -6.67 7.77 15.62
N ASP A 26 -7.44 8.69 16.21
CA ASP A 26 -7.78 8.66 17.65
C ASP A 26 -8.87 7.64 18.00
N LYS A 27 -9.99 7.60 17.24
CA LYS A 27 -11.15 6.77 17.57
C LYS A 27 -11.64 5.85 16.45
N GLY A 28 -10.93 5.79 15.33
CA GLY A 28 -11.24 4.94 14.18
C GLY A 28 -12.25 5.56 13.20
N TYR A 29 -12.22 5.05 11.97
CA TYR A 29 -13.10 5.52 10.88
C TYR A 29 -14.59 5.28 11.17
N ALA A 30 -14.93 4.10 11.70
CA ALA A 30 -16.31 3.70 11.99
C ALA A 30 -17.01 4.67 12.96
N ALA A 31 -16.32 5.05 14.05
CA ALA A 31 -16.86 5.86 15.15
C ALA A 31 -16.80 7.39 14.89
N THR A 32 -16.28 7.83 13.75
CA THR A 32 -16.10 9.25 13.41
C THR A 32 -17.20 9.76 12.51
N THR A 33 -18.05 10.67 13.01
CA THR A 33 -19.18 11.21 12.24
C THR A 33 -18.81 12.48 11.45
N VAL A 34 -19.63 12.83 10.45
CA VAL A 34 -19.50 14.12 9.74
C VAL A 34 -19.67 15.31 10.69
N GLU A 35 -20.50 15.18 11.73
CA GLU A 35 -20.63 16.23 12.77
C GLU A 35 -19.32 16.42 13.52
N ASP A 36 -18.68 15.34 13.95
CA ASP A 36 -17.41 15.40 14.68
C ASP A 36 -16.35 16.12 13.86
N ILE A 37 -16.22 15.75 12.59
CA ILE A 37 -15.25 16.35 11.65
C ILE A 37 -15.55 17.83 11.44
N ALA A 38 -16.81 18.18 11.18
CA ALA A 38 -17.21 19.57 10.95
C ALA A 38 -16.96 20.44 12.20
N SER A 39 -17.36 19.95 13.37
CA SER A 39 -17.16 20.61 14.66
C SER A 39 -15.68 20.81 14.97
N ALA A 40 -14.86 19.75 14.84
CA ALA A 40 -13.42 19.81 15.05
C ALA A 40 -12.72 20.76 14.06
N ALA A 41 -13.20 20.82 12.82
CA ALA A 41 -12.72 21.76 11.81
C ALA A 41 -13.22 23.19 12.01
N GLY A 42 -14.11 23.46 12.98
CA GLY A 42 -14.71 24.77 13.25
C GLY A 42 -15.66 25.23 12.14
N THR A 43 -16.43 24.29 11.58
CA THR A 43 -17.38 24.53 10.48
C THR A 43 -18.68 23.73 10.70
N THR A 44 -19.57 23.70 9.70
CA THR A 44 -20.87 23.02 9.78
C THR A 44 -20.93 21.78 8.89
N LYS A 45 -21.86 20.87 9.15
CA LYS A 45 -22.20 19.77 8.22
C LYS A 45 -22.50 20.26 6.80
N VAL A 46 -23.20 21.39 6.67
CA VAL A 46 -23.51 21.97 5.36
C VAL A 46 -22.22 22.34 4.62
N THR A 47 -21.25 22.93 5.34
CA THR A 47 -19.93 23.23 4.77
C THR A 47 -19.18 21.96 4.41
N PHE A 48 -19.21 20.92 5.25
CA PHE A 48 -18.61 19.62 4.91
C PHE A 48 -19.14 19.12 3.56
N TYR A 49 -20.47 19.06 3.40
CA TYR A 49 -21.08 18.56 2.16
C TYR A 49 -20.87 19.47 0.94
N ALA A 50 -20.50 20.74 1.16
CA ALA A 50 -20.06 21.62 0.08
C ALA A 50 -18.63 21.30 -0.43
N HIS A 51 -17.85 20.51 0.32
CA HIS A 51 -16.49 20.11 -0.01
C HIS A 51 -16.37 18.63 -0.37
N PHE A 52 -17.10 17.76 0.33
CA PHE A 52 -17.03 16.31 0.17
C PHE A 52 -18.43 15.72 0.16
N ALA A 53 -18.73 14.86 -0.82
CA ALA A 53 -20.05 14.25 -0.94
C ALA A 53 -20.35 13.26 0.20
N SER A 54 -19.31 12.65 0.78
CA SER A 54 -19.40 11.66 1.86
C SER A 54 -18.10 11.58 2.67
N ARG A 55 -18.10 10.79 3.76
CA ARG A 55 -16.84 10.44 4.45
C ARG A 55 -15.91 9.61 3.55
N SER A 56 -16.45 8.85 2.62
CA SER A 56 -15.69 8.04 1.67
C SER A 56 -14.98 8.92 0.65
N ASP A 57 -15.66 9.97 0.15
CA ASP A 57 -15.06 10.98 -0.72
C ASP A 57 -13.92 11.75 -0.01
N LEU A 58 -14.12 12.08 1.28
CA LEU A 58 -13.04 12.61 2.11
C LEU A 58 -11.87 11.62 2.25
N MET A 59 -12.15 10.34 2.48
CA MET A 59 -11.10 9.30 2.60
C MET A 59 -10.33 9.13 1.29
N ARG A 60 -10.99 9.16 0.13
CA ARG A 60 -10.32 9.16 -1.18
C ARG A 60 -9.36 10.33 -1.33
N ALA A 61 -9.74 11.52 -0.84
CA ALA A 61 -8.85 12.67 -0.84
C ALA A 61 -7.64 12.50 0.11
N LEU A 62 -7.80 11.83 1.25
CA LEU A 62 -6.69 11.46 2.14
C LEU A 62 -5.76 10.43 1.50
N ILE A 63 -6.30 9.43 0.80
CA ILE A 63 -5.51 8.47 0.01
C ILE A 63 -4.74 9.19 -1.11
N GLY A 64 -5.34 10.21 -1.73
CA GLY A 64 -4.63 11.09 -2.66
C GLY A 64 -3.43 11.81 -2.04
N GLN A 65 -3.56 12.31 -0.80
CA GLN A 65 -2.42 12.90 -0.06
C GLN A 65 -1.36 11.86 0.29
N LEU A 66 -1.77 10.66 0.68
CA LEU A 66 -0.86 9.54 0.92
C LEU A 66 -0.03 9.20 -0.33
N ASN A 67 -0.65 9.17 -1.51
CA ASN A 67 0.07 8.94 -2.76
C ASN A 67 1.11 10.04 -3.02
N GLU A 68 0.81 11.31 -2.74
CA GLU A 68 1.78 12.39 -2.85
C GLU A 68 2.97 12.20 -1.88
N ILE A 69 2.72 11.81 -0.63
CA ILE A 69 3.75 11.52 0.38
C ILE A 69 4.65 10.36 -0.07
N LEU A 70 4.05 9.31 -0.65
CA LEU A 70 4.77 8.16 -1.18
C LEU A 70 5.44 8.42 -2.53
N ARG A 71 5.41 9.66 -3.03
CA ARG A 71 5.94 10.07 -4.35
C ARG A 71 5.39 9.20 -5.48
N ARG A 72 4.15 8.77 -5.30
CA ARG A 72 3.39 7.92 -6.20
C ARG A 72 2.70 8.81 -7.23
N ALA A 73 3.21 8.81 -8.47
CA ALA A 73 2.69 9.64 -9.55
C ALA A 73 1.42 9.00 -10.14
N GLY A 74 0.27 9.63 -9.94
CA GLY A 74 -0.97 9.20 -10.58
C GLY A 74 -0.93 9.38 -12.10
N THR A 75 -1.66 8.55 -12.85
CA THR A 75 -1.87 8.74 -14.29
C THR A 75 -3.21 9.45 -14.56
N ALA A 76 -3.37 9.99 -15.77
CA ALA A 76 -4.59 10.69 -16.16
C ALA A 76 -5.83 9.78 -16.21
N ASP A 77 -5.65 8.46 -16.34
CA ASP A 77 -6.72 7.46 -16.51
C ASP A 77 -7.00 6.62 -15.25
N GLY A 78 -6.34 6.92 -14.12
CA GLY A 78 -6.53 6.19 -12.87
C GLY A 78 -5.33 6.28 -11.94
N TYR A 79 -5.51 5.73 -10.74
CA TYR A 79 -4.51 5.73 -9.67
C TYR A 79 -3.19 5.02 -10.02
N ALA A 80 -3.06 4.39 -11.20
CA ALA A 80 -1.91 3.63 -11.69
C ALA A 80 -0.57 4.29 -11.36
N SER A 81 -0.05 4.00 -10.17
CA SER A 81 1.09 4.69 -9.62
C SER A 81 2.28 3.75 -9.49
N ARG A 82 3.25 3.93 -10.37
CA ARG A 82 4.49 3.14 -10.40
C ARG A 82 5.60 3.77 -9.59
N SER A 83 6.26 2.98 -8.76
CA SER A 83 7.54 3.31 -8.14
C SER A 83 8.68 2.97 -9.11
N GLU A 84 9.16 3.97 -9.86
CA GLU A 84 10.32 3.79 -10.77
C GLU A 84 11.56 3.27 -10.02
N GLU A 85 11.72 3.69 -8.77
CA GLU A 85 12.77 3.23 -7.86
C GLU A 85 12.64 1.74 -7.54
N LEU A 86 11.43 1.23 -7.23
CA LEU A 86 11.20 -0.19 -6.98
C LEU A 86 11.46 -1.03 -8.23
N VAL A 87 10.92 -0.60 -9.38
CA VAL A 87 11.12 -1.30 -10.66
C VAL A 87 12.62 -1.39 -10.96
N THR A 88 13.37 -0.30 -10.78
CA THR A 88 14.82 -0.26 -10.99
C THR A 88 15.57 -1.17 -10.01
N ALA A 89 15.28 -1.07 -8.72
CA ALA A 89 15.90 -1.89 -7.68
C ALA A 89 15.65 -3.39 -7.92
N VAL A 90 14.41 -3.75 -8.26
CA VAL A 90 14.07 -5.13 -8.61
C VAL A 90 14.80 -5.51 -9.88
N ARG A 91 14.73 -4.75 -10.98
CA ARG A 91 15.37 -5.06 -12.27
C ARG A 91 16.87 -5.33 -12.14
N ASP A 92 17.58 -4.46 -11.42
CA ASP A 92 19.02 -4.57 -11.24
C ASP A 92 19.38 -5.72 -10.29
N GLY A 93 18.45 -6.13 -9.42
CA GLY A 93 18.61 -7.27 -8.52
C GLY A 93 19.69 -7.09 -7.47
N SER A 94 20.06 -5.83 -7.17
CA SER A 94 21.13 -5.52 -6.23
C SER A 94 20.59 -5.45 -4.80
N ARG A 95 21.37 -5.98 -3.85
CA ARG A 95 21.04 -5.88 -2.42
C ARG A 95 20.93 -4.43 -1.97
N GLU A 96 21.82 -3.58 -2.47
CA GLU A 96 21.82 -2.14 -2.17
C GLU A 96 20.54 -1.46 -2.65
N GLY A 97 20.10 -1.70 -3.89
CA GLY A 97 18.88 -1.10 -4.43
C GLY A 97 17.64 -1.53 -3.64
N ILE A 98 17.49 -2.83 -3.38
CA ILE A 98 16.38 -3.38 -2.60
C ILE A 98 16.40 -2.84 -1.16
N ALA A 99 17.58 -2.80 -0.52
CA ALA A 99 17.73 -2.27 0.82
C ALA A 99 17.36 -0.78 0.89
N ASN A 100 17.87 0.04 -0.03
CA ASN A 100 17.57 1.47 -0.07
C ASN A 100 16.07 1.72 -0.19
N TRP A 101 15.39 1.01 -1.09
CA TRP A 101 13.94 1.16 -1.26
C TRP A 101 13.15 0.72 -0.02
N LEU A 102 13.51 -0.40 0.61
CA LEU A 102 12.83 -0.89 1.82
C LEU A 102 13.05 0.03 3.02
N LEU A 103 14.28 0.53 3.22
CA LEU A 103 14.62 1.43 4.31
C LEU A 103 13.95 2.79 4.15
N ASP A 104 13.95 3.35 2.94
CA ASP A 104 13.26 4.61 2.63
C ASP A 104 11.74 4.47 2.79
N SER A 105 11.17 3.33 2.37
CA SER A 105 9.77 3.00 2.64
C SER A 105 9.46 2.93 4.13
N ALA A 106 10.31 2.26 4.91
CA ALA A 106 10.14 2.12 6.36
C ALA A 106 10.30 3.45 7.11
N ALA A 107 11.20 4.32 6.67
CA ALA A 107 11.41 5.65 7.25
C ALA A 107 10.16 6.54 7.17
N ARG A 108 9.29 6.31 6.18
CA ARG A 108 8.01 7.04 6.00
C ARG A 108 6.88 6.48 6.85
N TRP A 109 7.00 5.30 7.43
CA TRP A 109 5.91 4.65 8.18
C TRP A 109 5.30 5.53 9.28
N PRO A 110 6.05 6.28 10.10
CA PRO A 110 5.46 7.17 11.10
C PRO A 110 4.57 8.26 10.51
N GLU A 111 4.95 8.81 9.36
CA GLU A 111 4.20 9.86 8.66
C GLU A 111 2.94 9.30 8.01
N ILE A 112 3.03 8.16 7.34
CA ILE A 112 1.90 7.59 6.59
C ILE A 112 0.96 6.76 7.45
N LYS A 113 1.37 6.33 8.66
CA LYS A 113 0.58 5.45 9.53
C LYS A 113 -0.87 5.91 9.73
N PRO A 114 -1.17 7.19 10.04
CA PRO A 114 -2.55 7.64 10.21
C PRO A 114 -3.40 7.45 8.95
N TYR A 115 -2.81 7.64 7.76
CA TYR A 115 -3.50 7.45 6.48
C TYR A 115 -3.77 5.97 6.22
N ILE A 116 -2.76 5.12 6.38
CA ILE A 116 -2.85 3.67 6.12
C ILE A 116 -3.88 3.02 7.03
N THR A 117 -3.76 3.26 8.34
CA THR A 117 -4.68 2.67 9.32
C THR A 117 -6.11 3.13 9.06
N SER A 118 -6.33 4.41 8.80
CA SER A 118 -7.66 4.94 8.48
C SER A 118 -8.25 4.38 7.17
N ALA A 119 -7.44 4.24 6.12
CA ALA A 119 -7.88 3.67 4.85
C ALA A 119 -8.25 2.19 4.99
N LEU A 120 -7.46 1.42 5.73
CA LEU A 120 -7.74 0.01 6.02
C LEU A 120 -9.01 -0.18 6.86
N ASP A 121 -9.21 0.66 7.88
CA ASP A 121 -10.44 0.66 8.67
C ASP A 121 -11.66 1.00 7.81
N ALA A 122 -11.51 1.94 6.88
CA ALA A 122 -12.58 2.32 5.97
C ALA A 122 -12.93 1.21 4.97
N ALA A 123 -11.93 0.49 4.43
CA ALA A 123 -12.10 -0.65 3.53
C ALA A 123 -12.86 -1.84 4.16
N VAL A 124 -12.89 -1.95 5.49
CA VAL A 124 -13.74 -2.94 6.18
C VAL A 124 -15.22 -2.63 5.97
N ILE A 125 -15.58 -1.35 5.88
CA ILE A 125 -16.96 -0.87 5.91
C ILE A 125 -17.48 -0.54 4.50
N ASP A 126 -16.62 0.00 3.66
CA ASP A 126 -16.98 0.55 2.35
C ASP A 126 -16.31 -0.24 1.22
N PRO A 127 -17.08 -0.97 0.38
CA PRO A 127 -16.55 -1.75 -0.74
C PRO A 127 -15.74 -0.89 -1.72
N ASP A 128 -16.21 0.33 -2.00
CA ASP A 128 -15.58 1.26 -2.93
C ASP A 128 -14.18 1.70 -2.47
N LEU A 129 -13.96 1.73 -1.14
CA LEU A 129 -12.64 2.02 -0.55
C LEU A 129 -11.79 0.75 -0.42
N ARG A 130 -12.42 -0.42 -0.28
CA ARG A 130 -11.73 -1.71 -0.33
C ARG A 130 -11.09 -1.93 -1.68
N ASP A 131 -11.86 -1.75 -2.75
CA ASP A 131 -11.37 -1.89 -4.12
C ASP A 131 -10.20 -0.92 -4.38
N LEU A 132 -10.31 0.32 -3.89
CA LEU A 132 -9.24 1.31 -3.99
C LEU A 132 -7.96 0.89 -3.24
N VAL A 133 -8.09 0.30 -2.05
CA VAL A 133 -6.93 -0.20 -1.27
C VAL A 133 -6.32 -1.43 -1.95
N ASP A 134 -7.16 -2.31 -2.49
CA ASP A 134 -6.71 -3.52 -3.18
C ASP A 134 -5.97 -3.15 -4.47
N GLU A 135 -6.50 -2.24 -5.28
CA GLU A 135 -5.80 -1.67 -6.45
C GLU A 135 -4.44 -1.08 -6.07
N TRP A 136 -4.40 -0.28 -4.99
CA TRP A 136 -3.17 0.36 -4.52
C TRP A 136 -2.08 -0.65 -4.12
N PHE A 137 -2.49 -1.83 -3.62
CA PHE A 137 -1.60 -2.95 -3.31
C PHE A 137 -1.13 -3.68 -4.56
N GLU A 138 -2.05 -3.95 -5.48
CA GLU A 138 -1.73 -4.61 -6.75
C GLU A 138 -0.72 -3.81 -7.58
N GLU A 139 -0.75 -2.48 -7.52
CA GLU A 139 0.26 -1.63 -8.17
C GLU A 139 1.70 -1.91 -7.70
N VAL A 140 1.91 -2.17 -6.40
CA VAL A 140 3.25 -2.49 -5.88
C VAL A 140 3.71 -3.87 -6.38
N ILE A 141 2.78 -4.82 -6.46
CA ILE A 141 3.04 -6.17 -6.97
C ILE A 141 3.40 -6.10 -8.46
N ASP A 142 2.68 -5.27 -9.22
CA ASP A 142 2.93 -5.04 -10.65
C ASP A 142 4.28 -4.34 -10.89
N ASP A 143 4.70 -3.41 -10.03
CA ASP A 143 6.04 -2.81 -10.09
C ASP A 143 7.15 -3.87 -9.91
N ILE A 144 6.99 -4.78 -8.94
CA ILE A 144 7.93 -5.88 -8.72
C ILE A 144 7.94 -6.81 -9.94
N ALA A 145 6.77 -7.24 -10.43
CA ALA A 145 6.65 -8.11 -11.58
C ALA A 145 7.29 -7.47 -12.83
N THR A 146 7.05 -6.18 -13.06
CA THR A 146 7.65 -5.40 -14.14
C THR A 146 9.18 -5.39 -14.04
N GLY A 147 9.75 -5.18 -12.85
CA GLY A 147 11.20 -5.24 -12.65
C GLY A 147 11.77 -6.61 -12.99
N LEU A 148 11.09 -7.70 -12.59
CA LEU A 148 11.50 -9.07 -12.92
C LEU A 148 11.40 -9.36 -14.43
N ASP A 149 10.34 -8.88 -15.08
CA ASP A 149 10.15 -9.01 -16.53
C ASP A 149 11.26 -8.30 -17.30
N GLN A 150 11.59 -7.06 -16.93
CA GLN A 150 12.67 -6.29 -17.54
C GLN A 150 14.03 -6.95 -17.39
N ALA A 151 14.25 -7.63 -16.26
CA ALA A 151 15.50 -8.33 -16.01
C ALA A 151 15.59 -9.71 -16.68
N GLY A 152 14.46 -10.26 -17.16
CA GLY A 152 14.40 -11.63 -17.67
C GLY A 152 14.72 -12.70 -16.62
N ARG A 153 14.60 -12.38 -15.33
CA ARG A 153 14.92 -13.31 -14.23
C ARG A 153 13.69 -14.14 -13.84
N PHE A 154 13.95 -15.41 -13.49
CA PHE A 154 12.95 -16.44 -13.16
C PHE A 154 11.99 -16.78 -14.32
N ASP A 155 11.30 -17.90 -14.14
CA ASP A 155 10.19 -18.33 -14.99
C ASP A 155 9.07 -17.27 -14.97
N PRO A 156 8.59 -16.80 -16.15
CA PRO A 156 7.49 -15.84 -16.26
C PRO A 156 6.28 -16.16 -15.38
N ASP A 157 5.90 -17.44 -15.27
CA ASP A 157 4.72 -17.88 -14.52
C ASP A 157 4.87 -17.69 -13.00
N THR A 158 6.10 -17.46 -12.52
CA THR A 158 6.40 -17.30 -11.10
C THR A 158 6.63 -15.85 -10.67
N ARG A 159 6.85 -14.91 -11.62
CA ARG A 159 7.28 -13.53 -11.31
C ARG A 159 6.23 -12.78 -10.51
N ARG A 160 4.96 -12.87 -10.91
CA ARG A 160 3.86 -12.25 -10.17
C ARG A 160 3.71 -12.85 -8.77
N VAL A 161 3.82 -14.18 -8.63
CA VAL A 161 3.74 -14.85 -7.32
C VAL A 161 4.88 -14.39 -6.40
N ARG A 162 6.09 -14.22 -6.92
CA ARG A 162 7.22 -13.66 -6.17
C ARG A 162 6.94 -12.23 -5.71
N GLY A 163 6.35 -11.39 -6.57
CA GLY A 163 5.90 -10.05 -6.22
C GLY A 163 4.86 -10.04 -5.09
N VAL A 164 3.83 -10.90 -5.20
CA VAL A 164 2.81 -11.10 -4.15
C VAL A 164 3.46 -11.47 -2.82
N LEU A 165 4.38 -12.45 -2.81
CA LEU A 165 5.04 -12.89 -1.59
C LEU A 165 5.94 -11.82 -0.97
N ALA A 166 6.74 -11.13 -1.78
CA ALA A 166 7.60 -10.05 -1.32
C ALA A 166 6.78 -8.90 -0.71
N PHE A 167 5.75 -8.44 -1.43
CA PHE A 167 4.87 -7.37 -0.94
C PHE A 167 4.14 -7.77 0.35
N ASN A 168 3.61 -9.00 0.44
CA ASN A 168 2.95 -9.49 1.65
C ASN A 168 3.88 -9.49 2.88
N GLN A 169 5.18 -9.75 2.71
CA GLN A 169 6.15 -9.65 3.82
C GLN A 169 6.29 -8.20 4.32
N LEU A 170 6.37 -7.24 3.40
CA LEU A 170 6.45 -5.82 3.73
C LEU A 170 5.15 -5.33 4.39
N ASP A 171 3.99 -5.61 3.79
CA ASP A 171 2.68 -5.21 4.31
C ASP A 171 2.45 -5.80 5.71
N ALA A 172 2.72 -7.09 5.91
CA ALA A 172 2.57 -7.74 7.21
C ALA A 172 3.47 -7.08 8.28
N LEU A 173 4.73 -6.78 7.93
CA LEU A 173 5.66 -6.12 8.84
C LEU A 173 5.20 -4.70 9.18
N ALA A 174 4.84 -3.90 8.17
CA ALA A 174 4.37 -2.53 8.33
C ALA A 174 3.09 -2.49 9.19
N ARG A 175 2.10 -3.33 8.88
CA ARG A 175 0.85 -3.43 9.65
C ARG A 175 1.08 -3.85 11.10
N ARG A 176 2.00 -4.80 11.31
CA ARG A 176 2.37 -5.23 12.66
C ARG A 176 2.97 -4.07 13.44
N TRP A 177 3.92 -3.35 12.84
CA TRP A 177 4.54 -2.17 13.44
C TRP A 177 3.51 -1.06 13.70
N MET A 178 2.62 -0.75 12.76
CA MET A 178 1.62 0.31 12.93
C MET A 178 0.71 0.07 14.13
N ARG A 179 0.33 -1.19 14.38
CA ARG A 179 -0.57 -1.56 15.49
C ARG A 179 0.11 -1.70 16.85
N ARG A 180 1.40 -2.06 16.89
CA ARG A 180 2.05 -2.53 18.12
C ARG A 180 3.44 -1.94 18.37
N GLY A 181 3.98 -1.21 17.40
CA GLY A 181 5.38 -0.85 17.35
C GLY A 181 6.27 -2.06 17.08
N TRP A 182 7.56 -1.87 17.32
CA TRP A 182 8.56 -2.92 17.27
C TRP A 182 8.52 -3.77 18.55
N ASP A 183 8.39 -5.09 18.39
CA ASP A 183 8.57 -6.06 19.47
C ASP A 183 10.02 -6.54 19.60
N SER A 184 10.84 -6.24 18.59
CA SER A 184 12.24 -6.62 18.44
C SER A 184 13.05 -5.42 17.95
N ASP A 185 14.35 -5.60 17.71
CA ASP A 185 15.12 -4.61 16.97
C ASP A 185 14.53 -4.41 15.56
N GLY A 186 14.21 -3.16 15.20
CA GLY A 186 13.62 -2.80 13.92
C GLY A 186 14.61 -2.91 12.77
N ASP A 187 15.89 -2.62 13.01
CA ASP A 187 16.95 -2.75 12.01
C ASP A 187 17.15 -4.22 11.65
N LEU A 188 17.14 -5.09 12.67
CA LEU A 188 17.20 -6.54 12.46
C LEU A 188 16.00 -7.06 11.66
N ALA A 189 14.79 -6.55 11.94
CA ALA A 189 13.59 -6.96 11.21
C ALA A 189 13.67 -6.56 9.72
N LEU A 190 14.18 -5.36 9.43
CA LEU A 190 14.40 -4.88 8.07
C LEU A 190 15.53 -5.65 7.36
N ASP A 191 16.61 -6.00 8.06
CA ASP A 191 17.69 -6.84 7.50
C ASP A 191 17.20 -8.24 7.09
N VAL A 192 16.33 -8.84 7.90
CA VAL A 192 15.68 -10.12 7.58
C VAL A 192 14.76 -9.96 6.36
N LEU A 193 13.98 -8.88 6.29
CA LEU A 193 13.12 -8.59 5.15
C LEU A 193 13.92 -8.40 3.86
N ILE A 194 15.01 -7.63 3.90
CA ILE A 194 15.94 -7.42 2.76
C ILE A 194 16.49 -8.76 2.28
N SER A 195 16.94 -9.62 3.20
CA SER A 195 17.50 -10.93 2.85
C SER A 195 16.45 -11.86 2.25
N SER A 196 15.22 -11.82 2.76
CA SER A 196 14.08 -12.54 2.18
C SER A 196 13.73 -12.04 0.76
N TRP A 197 13.72 -10.73 0.54
CA TRP A 197 13.49 -10.14 -0.79
C TRP A 197 14.61 -10.49 -1.77
N MET A 198 15.87 -10.55 -1.33
CA MET A 198 16.97 -11.02 -2.17
C MET A 198 16.75 -12.46 -2.65
N HIS A 199 16.32 -13.37 -1.77
CA HIS A 199 15.97 -14.74 -2.16
C HIS A 199 14.76 -14.82 -3.10
N LEU A 200 13.75 -13.97 -2.90
CA LEU A 200 12.54 -13.96 -3.74
C LEU A 200 12.75 -13.31 -5.11
N LEU A 201 13.57 -12.26 -5.18
CA LEU A 201 13.60 -11.33 -6.31
C LEU A 201 14.94 -11.26 -7.04
N ALA A 202 16.01 -11.83 -6.50
CA ALA A 202 17.34 -11.74 -7.12
C ALA A 202 18.10 -13.07 -7.22
N GLU A 203 18.10 -13.86 -6.16
CA GLU A 203 18.90 -15.07 -6.07
C GLU A 203 18.16 -16.30 -6.60
N GLY A 204 18.90 -17.31 -7.06
CA GLY A 204 18.31 -18.58 -7.52
C GLY A 204 17.57 -18.50 -8.86
N ALA A 205 17.79 -17.43 -9.65
CA ALA A 205 17.18 -17.28 -10.97
C ALA A 205 17.59 -18.38 -11.97
N ASP A 206 18.79 -18.93 -11.82
CA ASP A 206 19.32 -20.03 -12.65
C ASP A 206 18.91 -21.41 -12.13
N ALA A 207 18.19 -21.50 -11.01
CA ALA A 207 17.72 -22.77 -10.50
C ALA A 207 16.71 -23.38 -11.49
N PRO A 208 16.82 -24.68 -11.82
CA PRO A 208 15.86 -25.31 -12.70
C PRO A 208 14.45 -25.14 -12.13
N PRO A 209 13.42 -25.00 -13.00
CA PRO A 209 12.04 -24.90 -12.54
C PRO A 209 11.76 -26.00 -11.53
N LEU A 210 11.06 -25.68 -10.44
CA LEU A 210 10.60 -26.62 -9.39
C LEU A 210 9.62 -27.68 -9.92
N ALA A 211 9.65 -27.97 -11.22
CA ALA A 211 8.80 -28.86 -11.99
C ALA A 211 8.69 -30.21 -11.31
N GLN A 212 7.71 -30.30 -10.41
CA GLN A 212 6.96 -31.45 -9.88
C GLN A 212 7.73 -32.70 -9.41
N ARG A 213 9.04 -32.80 -9.65
CA ARG A 213 9.88 -33.96 -9.36
C ARG A 213 10.08 -34.10 -7.88
N TRP A 214 10.32 -33.01 -7.15
CA TRP A 214 10.46 -33.08 -5.69
C TRP A 214 9.21 -33.68 -5.01
N ARG A 215 8.01 -33.43 -5.52
CA ARG A 215 6.78 -34.03 -4.98
C ARG A 215 6.76 -35.53 -5.24
N ALA A 216 7.10 -35.96 -6.45
CA ALA A 216 7.24 -37.37 -6.79
C ALA A 216 8.35 -38.04 -5.95
N ASP A 217 9.50 -37.37 -5.78
CA ASP A 217 10.66 -37.84 -5.02
C ASP A 217 10.35 -37.97 -3.51
N LEU A 218 9.46 -37.13 -2.99
CA LEU A 218 9.00 -37.16 -1.60
C LEU A 218 7.68 -37.95 -1.42
N GLY A 219 7.12 -38.55 -2.47
CA GLY A 219 5.84 -39.27 -2.42
C GLY A 219 4.63 -38.38 -2.08
N ILE A 220 4.72 -37.08 -2.31
CA ILE A 220 3.66 -36.10 -2.03
C ILE A 220 2.71 -36.04 -3.23
N PRO A 221 1.40 -36.30 -3.06
CA PRO A 221 0.44 -36.25 -4.16
C PRO A 221 0.29 -34.84 -4.73
N THR A 222 0.10 -34.74 -6.05
CA THR A 222 -0.23 -33.47 -6.71
C THR A 222 -1.62 -33.03 -6.29
N LEU A 223 -1.69 -31.96 -5.48
CA LEU A 223 -2.95 -31.27 -5.22
C LEU A 223 -3.27 -30.38 -6.41
N THR A 224 -4.37 -30.66 -7.11
CA THR A 224 -5.01 -29.68 -7.99
C THR A 224 -5.68 -28.64 -7.11
N LEU A 225 -4.98 -27.52 -6.88
CA LEU A 225 -5.61 -26.32 -6.34
C LEU A 225 -6.55 -25.79 -7.44
N THR A 226 -7.84 -26.11 -7.35
CA THR A 226 -8.85 -25.53 -8.22
C THR A 226 -8.86 -24.01 -8.02
N ASP A 227 -8.94 -23.25 -9.11
CA ASP A 227 -9.09 -21.80 -9.06
C ASP A 227 -10.31 -21.44 -8.19
N TYR A 228 -10.07 -20.89 -7.02
CA TYR A 228 -11.11 -20.27 -6.22
C TYR A 228 -11.44 -18.93 -6.89
N ARG A 229 -12.35 -18.92 -7.86
CA ARG A 229 -13.02 -17.68 -8.29
C ARG A 229 -14.01 -17.33 -7.20
N ALA A 230 -13.64 -16.37 -6.37
CA ALA A 230 -14.61 -15.70 -5.52
C ALA A 230 -15.44 -14.81 -6.44
N ASP A 231 -16.63 -15.28 -6.84
CA ASP A 231 -17.66 -14.39 -7.37
C ASP A 231 -18.10 -13.48 -6.21
N PHE A 232 -17.65 -12.23 -6.22
CA PHE A 232 -18.18 -11.15 -5.39
C PHE A 232 -18.67 -10.02 -6.29
#